data_AF-A0A1H4ZSN3-F1
#
_entry.id   AF-A0A1H4ZSN3-F1
#
_cell.length_a   1.000
_cell.length_b   1.000
_cell.length_c   1.000
_cell.angle_alpha   90.00
_cell.angle_beta   90.00
_cell.angle_gamma   90.00
#
_symmetry.space_group_name_H-M   'P 1'
#
loop_
_entity.id
_entity.type
_entity.pdbx_description
1 polymer ?
#
loop_
_entity_poly.entity_id
_entity_poly.type
_entity_poly.pdbx_seq_one_letter_code
_entity_poly.pdbx_strand_id
1 'polypeptide(L)'
;MGIKRVQKLYLWTVGDPSVGIAGESAEVSAPGWLVESEQYEAEDFKSVLEDFRQKIQEAFEVIWSGEKVFARYDFELQEENAQGLSH
;
A
#
# COMPACT_ATOMS: atom_id res chain seq x y z
N MET A 1 2.66 17.25 -6.84
CA MET A 1 3.54 17.38 -5.66
C MET A 1 4.46 16.17 -5.66
N GLY A 2 5.77 16.34 -5.50
CA GLY A 2 6.69 15.20 -5.38
C GLY A 2 6.53 14.56 -4.00
N ILE A 3 6.22 13.26 -3.95
CA ILE A 3 6.12 12.49 -2.71
C ILE A 3 7.49 12.51 -2.04
N LYS A 4 7.59 13.11 -0.84
CA LYS A 4 8.86 13.17 -0.11
C LYS A 4 9.06 11.99 0.83
N ARG A 5 7.99 11.56 1.49
CA ARG A 5 8.01 10.50 2.51
C ARG A 5 6.74 9.69 2.44
N VAL A 6 6.89 8.37 2.46
CA VAL A 6 5.79 7.40 2.54
C VAL A 6 5.71 6.94 3.99
N GLN A 7 4.58 7.18 4.65
CA GLN A 7 4.45 6.86 6.07
C GLN A 7 3.88 5.48 6.31
N LYS A 8 2.94 5.06 5.46
CA LYS A 8 2.14 3.86 5.70
C LYS A 8 1.84 3.12 4.39
N LEU A 9 1.74 1.80 4.51
CA LEU A 9 1.20 0.93 3.49
C LEU A 9 -0.01 0.20 4.08
N TYR A 10 -1.17 0.40 3.47
CA TYR A 10 -2.41 -0.26 3.84
C TYR A 10 -2.58 -1.52 2.99
N LEU A 11 -2.92 -2.62 3.65
CA LEU A 11 -3.13 -3.94 3.04
C LEU A 11 -4.54 -4.42 3.33
N TRP A 12 -5.17 -5.09 2.37
CA TRP A 12 -6.45 -5.74 2.60
C TRP A 12 -6.69 -6.91 1.65
N THR A 13 -7.52 -7.85 2.07
CA THR A 13 -8.13 -8.86 1.21
C THR A 13 -9.61 -8.53 1.02
N VAL A 14 -10.24 -9.15 0.02
CA VAL A 14 -11.68 -8.97 -0.23
C VAL A 14 -12.52 -9.96 0.60
N GLY A 15 -11.91 -11.04 1.09
CA GLY A 15 -12.65 -12.16 1.63
C GLY A 15 -13.32 -12.97 0.52
N ASP A 16 -14.25 -13.81 0.93
CA ASP A 16 -15.22 -14.44 0.04
C ASP A 16 -16.65 -14.03 0.46
N PRO A 17 -17.18 -12.94 -0.14
CA PRO A 17 -18.52 -12.46 0.16
C PRO A 17 -19.61 -13.49 -0.15
N SER A 18 -19.35 -14.43 -1.07
CA SER A 18 -20.34 -15.44 -1.49
C SER A 18 -20.63 -16.46 -0.39
N VAL A 19 -19.69 -16.68 0.52
CA VAL A 19 -19.83 -17.55 1.70
C VAL A 19 -19.83 -16.76 3.02
N GLY A 20 -19.93 -15.44 2.96
CA GLY A 20 -20.00 -14.56 4.13
C GLY A 20 -18.68 -14.40 4.89
N ILE A 21 -17.54 -14.67 4.25
CA ILE A 21 -16.21 -14.43 4.82
C ILE A 21 -15.80 -13.00 4.50
N ALA A 22 -15.59 -12.18 5.54
CA ALA A 22 -15.05 -10.84 5.41
C ALA A 22 -13.55 -10.88 5.11
N GLY A 23 -13.08 -9.90 4.35
CA GLY A 23 -11.65 -9.72 4.12
C GLY A 23 -10.90 -9.24 5.36
N GLU A 24 -9.61 -9.53 5.37
CA GLU A 24 -8.66 -9.10 6.39
C GLU A 24 -8.05 -7.74 6.02
N SER A 25 -7.52 -7.02 7.00
CA SER A 25 -6.79 -5.77 6.73
C SER A 25 -5.64 -5.58 7.71
N ALA A 26 -4.60 -4.89 7.24
CA ALA A 26 -3.42 -4.58 8.02
C ALA A 26 -2.83 -3.22 7.63
N GLU A 27 -2.11 -2.60 8.56
CA GLU A 27 -1.31 -1.40 8.33
C GLU A 27 0.16 -1.73 8.59
N VAL A 28 1.02 -1.43 7.62
CA VAL A 28 2.46 -1.47 7.78
C VAL A 28 2.94 -0.03 8.00
N SER A 29 3.60 0.19 9.13
CA SER A 29 4.21 1.48 9.50
C SER A 29 5.54 1.27 10.21
N ALA A 30 6.37 2.31 10.23
CA ALA A 30 7.64 2.35 10.92
C ALA A 30 7.73 3.59 11.82
N PRO A 31 8.59 3.59 12.86
CA PRO A 31 8.93 4.80 13.60
C PRO A 31 9.62 5.82 12.67
N GLY A 32 8.84 6.68 12.01
CA GLY A 32 9.31 7.63 11.00
C GLY A 32 8.58 7.47 9.67
N TRP A 33 9.25 6.87 8.69
CA TRP A 33 8.75 6.65 7.33
C TRP A 33 9.22 5.29 6.79
N LEU A 34 8.45 4.72 5.87
CA LEU A 34 8.80 3.47 5.17
C LEU A 34 9.87 3.72 4.09
N VAL A 35 9.65 4.74 3.27
CA VAL A 35 10.55 5.11 2.16
C VAL A 35 10.57 6.63 2.03
N GLU A 36 11.74 7.22 1.78
CA GLU A 36 11.92 8.66 1.57
C GLU A 36 12.58 8.90 0.22
N SER A 37 12.05 9.86 -0.54
CA SER A 37 12.48 10.12 -1.92
C SER A 37 13.86 10.75 -2.00
N GLU A 38 14.32 11.45 -0.96
CA GLU A 38 15.65 12.09 -0.94
C GLU A 38 16.80 11.07 -0.96
N GLN A 39 16.49 9.79 -0.77
CA GLN A 39 17.45 8.69 -0.80
C GLN A 39 17.59 8.04 -2.18
N TYR A 40 16.78 8.47 -3.16
CA TYR A 40 16.68 7.85 -4.49
C TYR A 40 16.60 8.91 -5.58
N GLU A 41 17.13 8.59 -6.76
CA GLU A 41 16.81 9.35 -7.97
C GLU A 41 15.31 9.19 -8.28
N ALA A 42 14.71 10.20 -8.93
CA ALA A 42 13.26 10.23 -9.16
C ALA A 42 12.75 9.03 -9.98
N GLU A 43 13.55 8.51 -10.90
CA GLU A 43 13.22 7.34 -11.72
C GLU A 43 13.28 6.04 -10.91
N ASP A 44 14.23 5.93 -9.98
CA ASP A 44 14.42 4.76 -9.13
C ASP A 44 13.41 4.70 -7.99
N PHE A 45 12.98 5.86 -7.49
CA PHE A 45 12.05 5.95 -6.36
C PHE A 45 10.73 5.22 -6.63
N LYS A 46 10.19 5.33 -7.86
CA LYS A 46 8.97 4.61 -8.23
C LYS A 46 9.18 3.10 -8.21
N SER A 47 10.29 2.62 -8.78
CA SER A 47 10.62 1.19 -8.79
C SER A 47 10.77 0.63 -7.38
N VAL A 48 11.38 1.40 -6.46
CA VAL A 48 11.54 1.01 -5.05
C VAL A 48 10.18 0.87 -4.35
N LEU A 49 9.24 1.77 -4.63
CA LEU A 49 7.88 1.65 -4.09
C LEU A 49 7.15 0.43 -4.67
N GLU A 50 7.26 0.18 -5.97
CA GLU A 50 6.63 -0.99 -6.59
C GLU A 50 7.21 -2.30 -6.02
N ASP A 51 8.53 -2.39 -5.89
CA ASP A 51 9.22 -3.56 -5.30
C ASP A 51 8.87 -3.75 -3.83
N PHE A 52 8.83 -2.66 -3.04
CA PHE A 52 8.46 -2.74 -1.63
C PHE A 52 7.01 -3.23 -1.48
N ARG A 53 6.08 -2.66 -2.25
CA ARG A 53 4.68 -3.07 -2.26
C ARG A 53 4.56 -4.56 -2.60
N GLN A 54 5.22 -5.01 -3.67
CA GLN A 54 5.16 -6.40 -4.11
C GLN A 54 5.65 -7.36 -3.02
N LYS A 55 6.81 -7.09 -2.41
CA LYS A 55 7.37 -7.96 -1.35
C LYS A 55 6.45 -8.06 -0.14
N ILE A 56 5.80 -6.95 0.24
CA ILE A 56 4.86 -6.97 1.36
C ILE A 56 3.58 -7.72 0.97
N GLN A 57 3.05 -7.55 -0.25
CA GLN A 57 1.92 -8.34 -0.73
C GLN A 57 2.23 -9.83 -0.71
N GLU A 58 3.36 -10.25 -1.28
CA GLU A 58 3.80 -11.65 -1.30
C GLU A 58 3.91 -12.22 0.13
N ALA A 59 4.45 -11.45 1.09
CA ALA A 59 4.54 -11.88 2.48
C ALA A 59 3.16 -12.06 3.12
N PHE A 60 2.21 -11.17 2.85
CA PHE A 60 0.86 -11.26 3.39
C PHE A 60 0.00 -12.29 2.67
N GLU A 61 0.22 -12.59 1.40
CA GLU A 61 -0.43 -13.70 0.68
C GLU A 61 -0.07 -15.07 1.28
N VAL A 62 1.12 -15.19 1.90
CA VAL A 62 1.50 -16.39 2.68
C VAL A 62 0.73 -16.45 4.01
N ILE A 63 0.52 -15.31 4.67
CA ILE A 63 -0.20 -15.23 5.96
C ILE A 63 -1.70 -15.48 5.75
N TRP A 64 -2.29 -14.79 4.78
CA TRP A 64 -3.69 -14.91 4.36
C TRP A 64 -3.79 -15.86 3.16
N SER A 65 -3.35 -17.10 3.38
CA SER A 65 -3.22 -18.11 2.34
C SER A 65 -4.51 -18.28 1.53
N GLY A 66 -4.39 -18.14 0.20
CA GLY A 66 -5.50 -18.32 -0.74
C GLY A 66 -6.26 -17.04 -1.05
N GLU A 67 -5.89 -15.91 -0.44
CA GLU A 67 -6.46 -14.61 -0.73
C GLU A 67 -5.48 -13.73 -1.52
N LYS A 68 -6.01 -12.99 -2.49
CA LYS A 68 -5.23 -11.96 -3.17
C LYS A 68 -5.13 -10.75 -2.26
N VAL A 69 -3.90 -10.27 -2.04
CA VAL A 69 -3.65 -9.10 -1.21
C VAL A 69 -3.57 -7.84 -2.06
N PHE A 70 -4.34 -6.84 -1.68
CA PHE A 70 -4.28 -5.49 -2.23
C PHE A 70 -3.47 -4.60 -1.30
N ALA A 71 -2.75 -3.64 -1.88
CA ALA A 71 -1.87 -2.76 -1.12
C ALA A 71 -1.88 -1.35 -1.70
N ARG A 72 -1.93 -0.33 -0.84
CA ARG A 72 -1.93 1.08 -1.25
C ARG A 72 -1.23 1.96 -0.22
N TYR A 73 -0.42 2.90 -0.69
CA TYR A 73 0.28 3.85 0.15
C TYR A 73 -0.64 4.98 0.63
N ASP A 74 -0.24 5.63 1.72
CA ASP A 74 -0.98 6.75 2.31
C ASP A 74 -1.16 7.94 1.36
N PHE A 75 -0.14 8.28 0.57
CA PHE A 75 -0.24 9.39 -0.38
C PHE A 75 -1.22 9.09 -1.53
N GLU A 76 -1.31 7.84 -1.99
CA GLU A 76 -2.24 7.45 -3.07
C GLU A 76 -3.70 7.59 -2.63
N LEU A 77 -3.98 7.33 -1.35
CA LEU A 77 -5.30 7.55 -0.74
C LEU A 77 -5.63 9.04 -0.60
N GLN A 78 -4.63 9.88 -0.31
CA GLN A 78 -4.81 11.33 -0.23
C GLN A 78 -5.11 11.94 -1.61
N GLU A 79 -4.44 11.45 -2.66
CA GLU A 79 -4.70 11.86 -4.04
C GLU A 79 -6.10 11.50 -4.51
N GLU A 80 -6.57 10.27 -4.21
CA GLU A 80 -7.94 9.83 -4.55
C GLU A 80 -9.01 10.67 -3.84
N ASN A 81 -8.82 10.96 -2.54
CA ASN A 81 -9.74 11.83 -1.79
C ASN A 81 -9.75 13.28 -2.32
N ALA A 82 -8.60 13.82 -2.71
CA ALA A 82 -8.50 15.15 -3.29
C ALA A 82 -9.21 15.24 -4.65
N GLN A 83 -9.16 14.16 -5.45
CA GLN A 83 -9.87 14.08 -6.73
C GLN A 83 -11.38 13.86 -6.56
N GLY A 84 -11.80 13.14 -5.52
CA GLY A 84 -13.22 12.92 -5.19
C GLY A 84 -13.95 14.17 -4.64
N LEU A 85 -13.22 15.14 -4.09
CA LEU A 85 -13.77 16.43 -3.64
C LEU A 85 -13.90 17.49 -4.75
N SER A 86 -13.50 17.15 -5.99
CA SER A 86 -13.52 18.05 -7.14
C SER A 86 -14.71 17.80 -8.10
N HIS A 87 -15.72 17.03 -7.67
CA HIS A 87 -16.92 16.71 -8.46
C HIS A 87 -18.21 17.15 -7.77
#